data_AF-A0A3R6AZY5-F1
#
_entry.id   AF-A0A3R6AZY5-F1
#
_cell.length_a   1.000
_cell.length_b   1.000
_cell.length_c   1.000
_cell.angle_alpha   90.00
_cell.angle_beta   90.00
_cell.angle_gamma   90.00
#
_symmetry.space_group_name_H-M   'P 1'
#
loop_
_entity.id
_entity.type
_entity.pdbx_description
1 polymer ?
#
loop_
_entity_poly.entity_id
_entity_poly.type
_entity_poly.pdbx_seq_one_letter_code
_entity_poly.pdbx_strand_id
1 'polypeptide(L)'
;MKFVNFQTDRLKNIGLLSDAEAGKVLKMMAQYASSGNVPDDVPPVSAILFQAIQEDMEYFDTKYSKRCETNKRIAKERDEARKENERLRNDTNVYERNTNVERTLNERSLNRKEKIENRKDNKDKSLIEKTISFSDDARMNEAITRWLAYKKERGQTYKPTGLKAFITRLGNLSGGNGEVALKIVEKSMANNYSGIFPLNNNRVVTNTPDMGVVLQDSNNKDYSKGGW
;
A
#
# COMPACT_ATOMS: atom_id res chain seq x y z
N MET A 1 33.39 -3.50 -10.61
CA MET A 1 32.91 -2.22 -11.19
C MET A 1 31.61 -1.91 -10.48
N LYS A 2 31.56 -0.85 -9.66
CA LYS A 2 30.34 -0.49 -8.91
C LYS A 2 29.45 0.43 -9.74
N PHE A 3 28.14 0.34 -9.57
CA PHE A 3 27.19 1.20 -10.27
C PHE A 3 27.14 2.60 -9.64
N VAL A 4 27.23 3.63 -10.47
CA VAL A 4 26.98 5.02 -10.06
C VAL A 4 25.54 5.36 -10.41
N ASN A 5 24.75 5.75 -9.41
CA ASN A 5 23.35 6.14 -9.58
C ASN A 5 23.14 7.57 -9.07
N PHE A 6 22.66 8.46 -9.94
CA PHE A 6 22.36 9.84 -9.59
C PHE A 6 20.90 9.98 -9.23
N GLN A 7 20.57 9.87 -7.94
CA GLN A 7 19.23 10.20 -7.47
C GLN A 7 18.99 11.70 -7.53
N THR A 8 17.81 12.10 -8.01
CA THR A 8 17.36 13.49 -8.12
C THR A 8 17.41 14.25 -6.81
N ASP A 9 17.20 13.56 -5.68
CA ASP A 9 17.22 14.21 -4.36
C ASP A 9 18.64 14.49 -3.86
N ARG A 10 19.63 13.69 -4.25
CA ARG A 10 21.05 13.96 -3.95
C ARG A 10 21.63 15.01 -4.89
N LEU A 11 21.13 15.12 -6.13
CA LEU A 11 21.48 16.20 -7.05
C LEU A 11 21.10 17.58 -6.51
N LYS A 12 19.99 17.69 -5.77
CA LYS A 12 19.62 18.93 -5.07
C LYS A 12 20.68 19.31 -4.03
N ASN A 13 21.20 18.34 -3.28
CA ASN A 13 22.24 18.57 -2.29
C ASN A 13 23.58 18.93 -2.94
N ILE A 14 23.92 18.31 -4.07
CA ILE A 14 25.12 18.66 -4.85
C ILE A 14 25.02 20.09 -5.39
N GLY A 15 23.83 20.53 -5.81
CA GLY A 15 23.58 21.89 -6.27
C GLY A 15 23.64 22.97 -5.17
N LEU A 16 23.76 22.59 -3.90
CA LEU A 16 24.01 23.53 -2.79
C LEU A 16 25.51 23.80 -2.58
N LEU A 17 26.39 23.00 -3.18
CA LEU A 17 27.84 23.21 -3.12
C LEU A 17 28.30 24.16 -4.23
N SER A 18 29.46 24.78 -4.03
CA SER A 18 30.13 25.46 -5.14
C SER A 18 30.54 24.46 -6.23
N ASP A 19 30.63 24.93 -7.48
CA ASP A 19 31.03 24.08 -8.62
C ASP A 19 32.37 23.35 -8.38
N ALA A 20 33.30 24.00 -7.66
CA ALA A 20 34.58 23.41 -7.29
C ALA A 20 34.42 22.23 -6.31
N GLU A 21 33.53 22.33 -5.33
CA GLU A 21 33.27 21.28 -4.35
C GLU A 21 32.39 20.17 -4.93
N ALA A 22 31.39 20.51 -5.74
CA ALA A 22 30.56 19.56 -6.48
C ALA A 22 31.43 18.72 -7.43
N GLY A 23 32.37 19.35 -8.14
CA GLY A 23 33.33 18.68 -9.00
C GLY A 23 34.23 17.69 -8.23
N LYS A 24 34.63 18.02 -7.00
CA LYS A 24 35.38 17.09 -6.13
C LYS A 24 34.53 15.87 -5.74
N VAL A 25 33.26 16.07 -5.37
CA VAL A 25 32.34 14.97 -5.04
C VAL A 25 32.13 14.03 -6.23
N LEU A 26 31.97 14.57 -7.43
CA LEU A 26 31.83 13.78 -8.65
C LEU A 26 33.09 12.97 -8.97
N LYS A 27 34.29 13.54 -8.78
CA LYS A 27 35.56 12.81 -8.94
C LYS A 27 35.68 11.65 -7.94
N MET A 28 35.27 11.87 -6.69
CA MET A 28 35.27 10.80 -5.67
C MET A 28 34.34 9.64 -6.05
N MET A 29 33.13 9.93 -6.54
CA MET A 29 32.23 8.88 -7.03
C MET A 29 32.84 8.06 -8.16
N ALA A 30 33.48 8.72 -9.13
CA ALA A 30 34.09 8.05 -10.26
C ALA A 30 35.27 7.16 -9.82
N GLN A 31 36.13 7.66 -8.93
CA GLN A 31 37.27 6.90 -8.40
C GLN A 31 36.81 5.72 -7.54
N TYR A 32 35.81 5.92 -6.69
CA TYR A 32 35.24 4.85 -5.87
C TYR A 32 34.55 3.78 -6.73
N ALA A 33 33.86 4.16 -7.80
CA ALA A 33 33.25 3.21 -8.72
C ALA A 33 34.28 2.33 -9.47
N SER A 34 35.44 2.90 -9.76
CA SER A 34 36.54 2.25 -10.49
C SER A 34 37.42 1.40 -9.57
N SER A 35 37.89 1.97 -8.47
CA SER A 35 38.93 1.39 -7.60
C SER A 35 38.43 0.91 -6.24
N GLY A 36 37.25 1.37 -5.80
CA GLY A 36 36.74 1.14 -4.45
C GLY A 36 37.38 2.01 -3.37
N ASN A 37 38.36 2.85 -3.71
CA ASN A 37 39.05 3.74 -2.78
C ASN A 37 38.48 5.15 -2.83
N VAL A 38 38.52 5.82 -1.68
CA VAL A 38 38.18 7.23 -1.51
C VAL A 38 39.49 8.03 -1.44
N PRO A 39 39.64 9.15 -2.15
CA PRO A 39 40.82 10.01 -2.02
C PRO A 39 40.96 10.59 -0.60
N ASP A 40 42.19 10.74 -0.12
CA ASP A 40 42.47 11.26 1.24
C ASP A 40 42.41 12.79 1.35
N ASP A 41 42.61 13.52 0.24
CA ASP A 41 42.61 14.99 0.21
C ASP A 41 41.23 15.54 -0.16
N VAL A 42 40.36 15.71 0.85
CA VAL A 42 38.95 16.10 0.63
C VAL A 42 38.49 17.15 1.65
N PRO A 43 37.80 18.22 1.20
CA PRO A 43 37.10 19.13 2.09
C PRO A 43 36.06 18.39 2.96
N PRO A 44 35.93 18.71 4.27
CA PRO A 44 35.02 18.02 5.18
C PRO A 44 33.56 17.96 4.70
N VAL A 45 33.07 19.03 4.07
CA VAL A 45 31.70 19.10 3.53
C VAL A 45 31.50 18.12 2.37
N SER A 46 32.47 18.04 1.47
CA SER A 46 32.44 17.09 0.35
C SER A 46 32.55 15.65 0.83
N ALA A 47 33.35 15.38 1.86
CA ALA A 47 33.51 14.05 2.46
C ALA A 47 32.21 13.54 3.11
N ILE A 48 31.52 14.38 3.88
CA ILE A 48 30.23 14.04 4.50
C ILE A 48 29.18 13.71 3.44
N LEU A 49 29.08 14.54 2.40
CA LEU A 49 28.13 14.29 1.30
C LEU A 49 28.49 13.00 0.55
N PHE A 50 29.77 12.75 0.31
CA PHE A 50 30.23 11.55 -0.36
C PHE A 50 29.97 10.29 0.47
N GLN A 51 30.14 10.32 1.80
CA GLN A 51 29.82 9.20 2.67
C GLN A 51 28.35 8.77 2.53
N ALA A 52 27.42 9.74 2.54
CA ALA A 52 26.00 9.45 2.34
C ALA A 52 25.71 8.85 0.95
N ILE A 53 26.48 9.23 -0.07
CA ILE A 53 26.36 8.71 -1.44
C ILE A 53 27.01 7.33 -1.56
N GLN A 54 28.08 7.08 -0.80
CA GLN A 54 28.78 5.80 -0.76
C GLN A 54 27.85 4.69 -0.23
N GLU A 55 27.14 4.95 0.88
CA GLU A 55 26.15 4.01 1.43
C GLU A 55 25.07 3.65 0.40
N ASP A 56 24.58 4.65 -0.32
CA ASP A 56 23.61 4.46 -1.40
C ASP A 56 24.22 3.62 -2.53
N MET A 57 25.45 3.89 -2.96
CA MET A 57 26.15 3.13 -4.00
C MET A 57 26.34 1.66 -3.61
N GLU A 58 26.72 1.36 -2.37
CA GLU A 58 26.85 -0.01 -1.87
C GLU A 58 25.48 -0.73 -1.80
N TYR A 59 24.45 -0.03 -1.33
CA TYR A 59 23.08 -0.56 -1.33
C TYR A 59 22.61 -0.90 -2.74
N PHE A 60 22.86 -0.03 -3.72
CA PHE A 60 22.46 -0.28 -5.12
C PHE A 60 23.28 -1.39 -5.75
N ASP A 61 24.59 -1.46 -5.49
CA ASP A 61 25.47 -2.49 -6.03
C ASP A 61 25.02 -3.89 -5.57
N THR A 62 24.77 -4.05 -4.27
CA THR A 62 24.26 -5.31 -3.70
C THR A 62 22.87 -5.66 -4.23
N LYS A 63 21.97 -4.68 -4.31
CA LYS A 63 20.59 -4.89 -4.80
C LYS A 63 20.56 -5.24 -6.29
N TYR A 64 21.33 -4.54 -7.11
CA TYR A 64 21.40 -4.77 -8.54
C TYR A 64 22.08 -6.10 -8.85
N SER A 65 23.17 -6.44 -8.15
CA SER A 65 23.85 -7.73 -8.26
C SER A 65 22.91 -8.90 -7.94
N LYS A 66 22.18 -8.84 -6.82
CA LYS A 66 21.15 -9.85 -6.47
C LYS A 66 20.09 -10.01 -7.56
N ARG A 67 19.67 -8.89 -8.17
CA ARG A 67 18.68 -8.91 -9.27
C ARG A 67 19.28 -9.57 -10.52
N CYS A 68 20.51 -9.23 -10.88
CA CYS A 68 21.22 -9.85 -11.99
C CYS A 68 21.41 -11.36 -11.80
N GLU A 69 21.83 -11.79 -10.61
CA GLU A 69 21.95 -13.21 -10.25
C GLU A 69 20.62 -13.95 -10.35
N THR A 70 19.54 -13.35 -9.82
CA THR A 70 18.18 -13.90 -9.92
C THR A 70 17.75 -14.04 -11.37
N ASN A 71 17.95 -13.01 -12.18
CA ASN A 71 17.60 -13.02 -13.60
C ASN A 71 18.42 -14.06 -14.37
N LYS A 72 19.72 -14.19 -14.06
CA LYS A 72 20.61 -15.19 -14.63
C LYS A 72 20.14 -16.61 -14.30
N ARG A 73 19.75 -16.86 -13.04
CA ARG A 73 19.18 -18.14 -12.62
C ARG A 73 17.89 -18.45 -13.37
N ILE A 74 16.96 -17.49 -13.44
CA ILE A 74 15.69 -17.65 -14.17
C ILE A 74 15.95 -17.93 -15.66
N ALA A 75 16.92 -17.26 -16.28
CA ALA A 75 17.28 -17.51 -17.67
C ALA A 75 17.80 -18.94 -17.86
N LYS A 76 18.68 -19.41 -16.95
CA LYS A 76 19.21 -20.77 -16.99
C LYS A 76 18.11 -21.83 -16.80
N GLU A 77 17.25 -21.65 -15.81
CA GLU A 77 16.10 -22.54 -15.56
C GLU A 77 15.14 -22.61 -16.76
N ARG A 78 14.91 -21.47 -17.44
CA ARG A 78 14.08 -21.44 -18.66
C ARG A 78 14.72 -22.19 -19.82
N ASP A 79 16.03 -22.06 -19.99
CA ASP A 79 16.77 -22.77 -21.03
C ASP A 79 16.81 -24.28 -20.77
N GLU A 80 17.03 -24.68 -19.51
CA GLU A 80 16.98 -26.08 -19.07
C GLU A 80 15.58 -26.68 -19.30
N ALA A 81 14.53 -25.98 -18.86
CA ALA A 81 13.14 -26.40 -19.08
C ALA A 81 12.78 -26.49 -20.57
N ARG A 82 13.32 -25.61 -21.42
CA ARG A 82 13.12 -25.69 -22.87
C ARG A 82 13.75 -26.97 -23.44
N LYS A 83 15.00 -27.27 -23.06
CA LYS A 83 15.72 -28.46 -23.52
C LYS A 83 15.05 -29.75 -23.04
N GLU A 84 14.60 -29.77 -21.79
CA GLU A 84 13.86 -30.91 -21.23
C GLU A 84 12.54 -31.14 -21.96
N ASN A 85 11.77 -30.08 -22.21
CA ASN A 85 10.51 -30.17 -22.95
C ASN A 85 10.74 -30.63 -24.41
N GLU A 86 11.85 -30.23 -25.02
CA GLU A 86 12.25 -30.70 -26.36
C GLU A 86 12.58 -32.20 -26.37
N ARG A 87 13.29 -32.71 -25.34
CA ARG A 87 13.53 -34.16 -25.17
C ARG A 87 12.22 -34.92 -24.98
N LEU A 88 11.38 -34.48 -24.04
CA LEU A 88 10.08 -35.10 -23.76
C LEU A 88 9.17 -35.11 -25.01
N ARG A 89 9.21 -34.05 -25.83
CA ARG A 89 8.44 -33.98 -27.08
C ARG A 89 8.88 -35.02 -28.11
N ASN A 90 10.16 -35.36 -28.13
CA ASN A 90 10.72 -36.34 -29.07
C ASN A 90 10.46 -37.78 -28.60
N ASP A 91 10.39 -38.02 -27.28
CA ASP A 91 10.22 -39.35 -26.69
C ASP A 91 8.74 -39.75 -26.45
N THR A 92 7.78 -38.83 -26.60
CA THR A 92 6.36 -39.04 -26.23
C THR A 92 5.41 -38.93 -27.43
N ASN A 93 4.42 -39.83 -27.51
CA ASN A 93 3.42 -39.82 -28.58
C ASN A 93 2.49 -38.58 -28.54
N VAL A 94 1.80 -38.30 -29.64
CA VAL A 94 0.98 -37.07 -29.81
C VAL A 94 -0.18 -36.99 -28.79
N TYR A 95 -0.78 -38.12 -28.40
CA TYR A 95 -1.92 -38.15 -27.48
C TYR A 95 -1.51 -37.86 -26.04
N GLU A 96 -0.40 -38.44 -25.57
CA GLU A 96 0.16 -38.17 -24.24
C GLU A 96 0.66 -36.73 -24.09
N ARG A 97 1.07 -36.09 -25.21
CA ARG A 97 1.43 -34.67 -25.21
C ARG A 97 0.22 -33.76 -24.93
N ASN A 98 -0.93 -34.03 -25.55
CA ASN A 98 -2.10 -33.16 -25.39
C ASN A 98 -2.68 -33.21 -23.96
N THR A 99 -2.75 -34.40 -23.36
CA THR A 99 -3.22 -34.57 -21.97
C THR A 99 -2.28 -33.91 -20.95
N ASN A 100 -0.96 -33.98 -21.17
CA ASN A 100 0.01 -33.28 -20.31
C ASN A 100 -0.06 -31.75 -20.44
N VAL A 101 -0.34 -31.22 -21.63
CA VAL A 101 -0.54 -29.77 -21.84
C VAL A 101 -1.78 -29.27 -21.09
N GLU A 102 -2.90 -30.00 -21.15
CA GLU A 102 -4.12 -29.63 -20.41
C GLU A 102 -3.90 -29.65 -18.89
N ARG A 103 -3.21 -30.67 -18.37
CA ARG A 103 -2.88 -30.77 -16.94
C ARG A 103 -2.01 -29.59 -16.47
N THR A 104 -0.96 -29.26 -17.22
CA THR A 104 -0.05 -28.15 -16.87
C THR A 104 -0.70 -26.77 -16.98
N LEU A 105 -1.64 -26.57 -17.91
CA LEU A 105 -2.42 -25.34 -18.01
C LEU A 105 -3.35 -25.17 -16.80
N ASN A 106 -4.00 -26.24 -16.37
CA ASN A 106 -4.86 -26.24 -15.19
C ASN A 106 -4.07 -25.93 -13.91
N GLU A 107 -2.92 -26.57 -13.69
CA GLU A 107 -2.03 -26.31 -12.55
C GLU A 107 -1.53 -24.85 -12.53
N ARG A 108 -1.14 -24.29 -13.68
CA ARG A 108 -0.75 -22.86 -13.78
C ARG A 108 -1.90 -21.91 -13.44
N SER A 109 -3.14 -22.29 -13.79
CA SER A 109 -4.32 -21.49 -13.47
C SER A 109 -4.60 -21.47 -11.97
N LEU A 110 -4.45 -22.61 -11.30
CA LEU A 110 -4.65 -22.77 -9.86
C LEU A 110 -3.58 -22.00 -9.07
N ASN A 111 -2.30 -22.18 -9.41
CA ASN A 111 -1.18 -21.48 -8.77
C ASN A 111 -1.28 -19.95 -8.93
N ARG A 112 -1.86 -19.47 -10.04
CA ARG A 112 -2.10 -18.02 -10.24
C ARG A 112 -3.17 -17.49 -9.30
N LYS A 113 -4.28 -18.23 -9.12
CA LYS A 113 -5.37 -17.86 -8.22
C LYS A 113 -4.88 -17.78 -6.77
N GLU A 114 -4.18 -18.81 -6.32
CA GLU A 114 -3.62 -18.90 -4.97
C GLU A 114 -2.62 -17.76 -4.68
N LYS A 115 -1.77 -17.41 -5.66
CA LYS A 115 -0.84 -16.27 -5.51
C LYS A 115 -1.53 -14.91 -5.42
N ILE A 116 -2.69 -14.74 -6.07
CA ILE A 116 -3.48 -13.51 -5.99
C ILE A 116 -4.15 -13.40 -4.62
N GLU A 117 -4.67 -14.51 -4.10
CA GLU A 117 -5.32 -14.61 -2.80
C GLU A 117 -4.32 -14.30 -1.66
N ASN A 118 -3.17 -14.99 -1.64
CA ASN A 118 -2.09 -14.75 -0.68
C ASN A 118 -1.55 -13.31 -0.67
N ARG A 119 -1.61 -12.59 -1.82
CA ARG A 119 -1.23 -11.17 -1.90
C ARG A 119 -2.29 -10.24 -1.30
N LYS A 120 -3.57 -10.58 -1.43
CA LYS A 120 -4.65 -9.81 -0.82
C LYS A 120 -4.60 -9.94 0.70
N ASP A 121 -4.45 -11.17 1.20
CA ASP A 121 -4.39 -11.44 2.63
C ASP A 121 -3.20 -10.75 3.32
N ASN A 122 -2.00 -10.82 2.72
CA ASN A 122 -0.83 -10.12 3.26
C ASN A 122 -0.97 -8.59 3.23
N LYS A 123 -1.60 -8.04 2.19
CA LYS A 123 -1.81 -6.59 2.07
C LYS A 123 -2.79 -6.10 3.15
N ASP A 124 -3.86 -6.84 3.37
CA ASP A 124 -4.86 -6.52 4.39
C ASP A 124 -4.27 -6.64 5.80
N LYS A 125 -3.45 -7.68 6.06
CA LYS A 125 -2.73 -7.82 7.34
C LYS A 125 -1.78 -6.66 7.62
N SER A 126 -1.00 -6.23 6.62
CA SER A 126 -0.08 -5.08 6.76
C SER A 126 -0.79 -3.75 7.00
N LEU A 127 -1.99 -3.57 6.44
CA LEU A 127 -2.81 -2.39 6.64
C LEU A 127 -3.42 -2.36 8.04
N ILE A 128 -3.88 -3.51 8.54
CA ILE A 128 -4.43 -3.65 9.89
C ILE A 128 -3.35 -3.35 10.94
N GLU A 129 -2.16 -3.96 10.83
CA GLU A 129 -1.05 -3.75 11.76
C GLU A 129 -0.59 -2.28 11.81
N LYS A 130 -0.51 -1.61 10.66
CA LYS A 130 -0.14 -0.18 10.59
C LYS A 130 -1.22 0.76 11.13
N THR A 131 -2.45 0.28 11.25
CA THR A 131 -3.60 1.07 11.70
C THR A 131 -3.88 0.91 13.19
N ILE A 132 -3.48 -0.21 13.81
CA ILE A 132 -3.67 -0.46 15.25
C ILE A 132 -2.79 0.47 16.13
N SER A 133 -1.80 1.15 15.56
CA SER A 133 -0.95 2.13 16.25
C SER A 133 -1.34 3.57 15.92
N PHE A 134 -2.58 3.97 16.22
CA PHE A 134 -3.06 5.34 15.91
C PHE A 134 -3.38 6.18 17.17
N SER A 135 -3.54 5.54 18.33
CA SER A 135 -3.87 6.23 19.59
C SER A 135 -3.12 5.59 20.76
N ASP A 136 -2.69 6.41 21.73
CA ASP A 136 -2.09 5.94 22.99
C ASP A 136 -3.12 5.23 23.90
N ASP A 137 -4.41 5.38 23.61
CA ASP A 137 -5.51 4.73 24.31
C ASP A 137 -5.75 3.31 23.77
N ALA A 138 -5.39 2.31 24.58
CA ALA A 138 -5.60 0.89 24.28
C ALA A 138 -7.07 0.54 23.97
N ARG A 139 -8.04 1.22 24.61
CA ARG A 139 -9.47 0.97 24.39
C ARG A 139 -9.95 1.46 23.03
N MET A 140 -9.39 2.56 22.54
CA MET A 140 -9.65 3.04 21.19
C MET A 140 -9.16 2.04 20.14
N ASN A 141 -7.95 1.51 20.33
CA ASN A 141 -7.39 0.50 19.43
C ASN A 141 -8.20 -0.82 19.46
N GLU A 142 -8.72 -1.20 20.63
CA GLU A 142 -9.64 -2.33 20.79
C GLU A 142 -10.94 -2.12 19.98
N ALA A 143 -11.55 -0.93 20.07
CA ALA A 143 -12.77 -0.60 19.33
C ALA A 143 -12.57 -0.65 17.80
N ILE A 144 -11.46 -0.10 17.32
CA ILE A 144 -11.07 -0.14 15.89
C ILE A 144 -10.89 -1.60 15.45
N THR A 145 -10.17 -2.39 16.23
CA THR A 145 -9.88 -3.80 15.90
C THR A 145 -11.16 -4.63 15.84
N ARG A 146 -12.07 -4.48 16.81
CA ARG A 146 -13.38 -5.15 16.81
C ARG A 146 -14.21 -4.79 15.57
N TRP A 147 -14.28 -3.52 15.20
CA TRP A 147 -15.01 -3.09 14.02
C TRP A 147 -14.44 -3.68 12.72
N LEU A 148 -13.11 -3.72 12.58
CA LEU A 148 -12.46 -4.31 11.42
C LEU A 148 -12.68 -5.82 11.31
N ALA A 149 -12.64 -6.53 12.44
CA ALA A 149 -12.97 -7.95 12.50
C ALA A 149 -14.41 -8.20 12.02
N TYR A 150 -15.38 -7.46 12.55
CA TYR A 150 -16.78 -7.53 12.12
C TYR A 150 -16.97 -7.26 10.62
N LYS A 151 -16.29 -6.24 10.08
CA LYS A 151 -16.36 -5.93 8.64
C LYS A 151 -15.77 -7.06 7.80
N LYS A 152 -14.67 -7.68 8.27
CA LYS A 152 -14.04 -8.84 7.62
C LYS A 152 -14.96 -10.06 7.61
N GLU A 153 -15.67 -10.35 8.71
CA GLU A 153 -16.68 -11.42 8.76
C GLU A 153 -17.78 -11.22 7.71
N ARG A 154 -18.11 -9.97 7.39
CA ARG A 154 -19.07 -9.61 6.35
C ARG A 154 -18.48 -9.51 4.94
N GLY A 155 -17.21 -9.90 4.75
CA GLY A 155 -16.51 -9.82 3.47
C GLY A 155 -16.26 -8.38 2.99
N GLN A 156 -16.29 -7.40 3.90
CA GLN A 156 -16.08 -5.99 3.58
C GLN A 156 -14.72 -5.53 4.12
N THR A 157 -13.83 -5.12 3.22
CA THR A 157 -12.51 -4.57 3.61
C THR A 157 -12.45 -3.08 3.31
N TYR A 158 -11.88 -2.30 4.24
CA TYR A 158 -11.62 -0.87 3.99
C TYR A 158 -10.37 -0.66 3.13
N LYS A 159 -10.48 0.29 2.19
CA LYS A 159 -9.30 0.91 1.56
C LYS A 159 -8.69 1.94 2.53
N PRO A 160 -7.39 2.31 2.38
CA PRO A 160 -6.70 3.21 3.31
C PRO A 160 -7.44 4.54 3.57
N THR A 161 -8.00 5.16 2.53
CA THR A 161 -8.76 6.41 2.64
C THR A 161 -10.03 6.25 3.48
N GLY A 162 -10.78 5.16 3.26
CA GLY A 162 -12.01 4.88 4.00
C GLY A 162 -11.72 4.50 5.46
N LEU A 163 -10.61 3.81 5.70
CA LEU A 163 -10.14 3.46 7.03
C LEU A 163 -9.79 4.71 7.86
N LYS A 164 -9.06 5.65 7.26
CA LYS A 164 -8.75 6.95 7.89
C LYS A 164 -10.03 7.72 8.23
N ALA A 165 -10.98 7.79 7.28
CA ALA A 165 -12.27 8.45 7.51
C ALA A 165 -13.08 7.80 8.64
N PHE A 166 -13.06 6.46 8.73
CA PHE A 166 -13.67 5.71 9.84
C PHE A 166 -13.03 6.08 11.18
N ILE A 167 -11.70 6.06 11.30
CA ILE A 167 -10.99 6.36 12.55
C ILE A 167 -11.26 7.79 13.00
N THR A 168 -11.16 8.76 12.09
CA THR A 168 -11.48 10.16 12.38
C THR A 168 -12.92 10.32 12.85
N ARG A 169 -13.88 9.65 12.19
CA ARG A 169 -15.29 9.70 12.58
C ARG A 169 -15.52 9.06 13.94
N LEU A 170 -14.84 7.96 14.25
CA LEU A 170 -14.94 7.29 15.54
C LEU A 170 -14.41 8.18 16.67
N GLY A 171 -13.23 8.78 16.47
CA GLY A 171 -12.64 9.73 17.43
C GLY A 171 -13.54 10.95 17.67
N ASN A 172 -14.16 11.49 16.63
CA ASN A 172 -15.09 12.62 16.76
C ASN A 172 -16.37 12.24 17.54
N LEU A 173 -16.93 11.05 17.27
CA LEU A 173 -18.14 10.58 17.95
C LEU A 173 -17.89 10.19 19.41
N SER A 174 -16.69 9.71 19.73
CA SER A 174 -16.31 9.32 21.09
C SER A 174 -15.71 10.45 21.91
N GLY A 175 -15.47 11.63 21.30
CA GLY A 175 -14.74 12.73 21.94
C GLY A 175 -13.29 12.35 22.32
N GLY A 176 -12.70 11.39 21.61
CA GLY A 176 -11.37 10.84 21.92
C GLY A 176 -11.33 9.82 23.05
N ASN A 177 -12.47 9.45 23.66
CA ASN A 177 -12.53 8.46 24.74
C ASN A 177 -12.70 7.03 24.18
N GLY A 178 -11.76 6.12 24.48
CA GLY A 178 -11.79 4.74 24.00
C GLY A 178 -12.97 3.90 24.50
N GLU A 179 -13.46 4.11 25.73
CA GLU A 179 -14.63 3.37 26.23
C GLU A 179 -15.92 3.77 25.50
N VAL A 180 -16.07 5.06 25.19
CA VAL A 180 -17.23 5.56 24.42
C VAL A 180 -17.17 5.04 22.98
N ALA A 181 -15.98 5.02 22.39
CA ALA A 181 -15.76 4.45 21.06
C ALA A 181 -16.15 2.97 20.99
N LEU A 182 -15.81 2.19 22.02
CA LEU A 182 -16.16 0.79 22.11
C LEU A 182 -17.68 0.58 22.13
N LYS A 183 -18.40 1.33 22.97
CA LYS A 183 -19.86 1.29 23.06
C LYS A 183 -20.53 1.68 21.73
N ILE A 184 -19.98 2.67 21.01
CA ILE A 184 -20.45 3.08 19.67
C ILE A 184 -20.32 1.92 18.67
N VAL A 185 -19.16 1.26 18.66
CA VAL A 185 -18.88 0.12 17.78
C VAL A 185 -19.82 -1.05 18.10
N GLU A 186 -19.95 -1.42 19.38
CA GLU A 186 -20.82 -2.51 19.83
C GLU A 186 -22.29 -2.27 19.46
N LYS A 187 -22.80 -1.05 19.71
CA LYS A 187 -24.16 -0.68 19.28
C LYS A 187 -24.32 -0.79 17.77
N SER A 188 -23.34 -0.32 16.99
CA SER A 188 -23.41 -0.36 15.53
C SER A 188 -23.39 -1.80 15.00
N MET A 189 -22.59 -2.68 15.63
CA MET A 189 -22.55 -4.11 15.32
C MET A 189 -23.86 -4.81 15.69
N ALA A 190 -24.38 -4.58 16.90
CA ALA A 190 -25.62 -5.17 17.39
C ALA A 190 -26.83 -4.79 16.52
N ASN A 191 -26.85 -3.57 15.97
CA ASN A 191 -27.88 -3.11 15.04
C ASN A 191 -27.56 -3.40 13.56
N ASN A 192 -26.48 -4.14 13.27
CA ASN A 192 -26.05 -4.53 11.92
C ASN A 192 -25.84 -3.35 10.95
N TYR A 193 -25.43 -2.19 11.47
CA TYR A 193 -25.26 -0.98 10.68
C TYR A 193 -24.09 -1.07 9.71
N SER A 194 -24.23 -0.43 8.54
CA SER A 194 -23.16 -0.34 7.54
C SER A 194 -22.02 0.60 7.95
N GLY A 195 -22.24 1.46 8.96
CA GLY A 195 -21.28 2.42 9.48
C GLY A 195 -21.45 2.66 10.98
N ILE A 196 -20.60 3.52 11.56
CA ILE A 196 -20.65 3.90 12.97
C ILE A 196 -21.53 5.12 13.21
N PHE A 197 -22.35 5.06 14.26
CA PHE A 197 -23.33 6.08 14.62
C PHE A 197 -23.25 6.41 16.11
N PRO A 198 -23.57 7.67 16.51
CA PRO A 198 -23.53 8.08 17.91
C PRO A 198 -24.41 7.21 18.81
N LEU A 199 -24.03 7.16 20.09
CA LEU A 199 -24.92 6.66 21.13
C LEU A 199 -26.16 7.56 21.20
N ASN A 200 -27.32 6.98 21.49
CA ASN A 200 -28.52 7.79 21.63
C ASN A 200 -28.36 8.52 22.96
N ASN A 201 -27.88 9.77 22.91
CA ASN A 201 -28.06 10.64 24.06
C ASN A 201 -29.57 10.80 24.21
N ASN A 202 -30.07 10.42 25.38
CA ASN A 202 -31.45 10.66 25.76
C ASN A 202 -31.77 12.11 25.34
N ARG A 203 -32.74 12.27 24.45
CA ARG A 203 -33.03 13.54 23.78
C ARG A 203 -33.00 14.63 24.83
N VAL A 204 -32.05 15.57 24.74
CA VAL A 204 -32.27 16.87 25.33
C VAL A 204 -33.44 17.41 24.54
N VAL A 205 -34.65 17.28 25.12
CA VAL A 205 -35.84 17.94 24.63
C VAL A 205 -35.56 19.43 24.81
N THR A 206 -34.88 20.02 23.82
CA THR A 206 -34.92 21.47 23.68
C THR A 206 -36.32 21.77 23.21
N ASN A 207 -37.16 22.26 24.12
CA ASN A 207 -38.42 22.91 23.79
C ASN A 207 -38.10 24.11 22.89
N THR A 208 -38.01 23.91 21.59
CA THR A 208 -38.05 24.98 20.59
C THR A 208 -39.42 24.92 19.94
N PRO A 209 -40.26 25.95 20.11
CA PRO A 209 -41.58 25.98 19.50
C PRO A 209 -41.45 26.01 17.98
N ASP A 210 -42.40 25.31 17.36
CA ASP A 210 -42.72 25.26 15.94
C ASP A 210 -42.47 26.59 15.22
N MET A 211 -41.33 26.68 14.50
CA MET A 211 -41.05 27.73 13.55
C MET A 211 -41.07 27.09 12.17
N GLY A 212 -42.28 26.97 11.63
CA GLY A 212 -42.55 26.50 10.28
C GLY A 212 -41.74 27.26 9.24
N VAL A 213 -40.90 26.53 8.51
CA VAL A 213 -40.27 27.01 7.29
C VAL A 213 -41.25 26.73 6.14
N VAL A 214 -42.04 27.73 5.77
CA VAL A 214 -42.86 27.72 4.56
C VAL A 214 -41.96 28.09 3.38
N LEU A 215 -41.54 27.09 2.60
CA LEU A 215 -40.98 27.30 1.27
C LEU A 215 -42.15 27.28 0.27
N GLN A 216 -42.66 28.45 -0.08
CA GLN A 216 -43.48 28.62 -1.29
C GLN A 216 -42.56 28.99 -2.45
N ASP A 217 -42.21 28.00 -3.27
CA ASP A 217 -41.75 28.26 -4.63
C ASP A 217 -42.88 27.97 -5.61
N SER A 218 -43.42 29.07 -6.13
CA SER A 218 -44.38 29.15 -7.21
C SER A 218 -43.80 28.58 -8.51
N ASN A 219 -44.31 27.43 -8.96
CA ASN A 219 -44.67 27.12 -10.35
C ASN A 219 -45.07 25.65 -10.50
N ASN A 220 -46.22 25.30 -9.91
CA ASN A 220 -46.95 24.09 -10.26
C ASN A 220 -47.69 24.34 -11.59
N LYS A 221 -47.13 23.91 -12.72
CA LYS A 221 -47.90 23.79 -13.97
C LYS A 221 -48.68 22.47 -13.91
N ASP A 222 -49.93 22.60 -13.51
CA ASP A 222 -50.92 21.53 -13.42
C ASP A 222 -51.40 21.13 -14.83
N TYR A 223 -50.94 19.99 -15.31
CA TYR A 223 -51.45 19.36 -16.54
C TYR A 223 -52.58 18.38 -16.18
N SER A 224 -53.77 18.89 -15.85
CA SER A 224 -54.96 18.05 -15.69
C SER A 224 -56.30 18.78 -15.79
N LYS A 225 -56.59 19.48 -16.91
CA LYS A 225 -57.97 19.75 -17.34
C LYS A 225 -58.11 19.63 -18.86
N GLY A 226 -58.91 18.66 -19.31
CA GLY A 226 -59.31 18.47 -20.69
C GLY A 226 -60.72 19.00 -21.00
N GLY A 227 -61.08 18.95 -22.28
CA GLY A 227 -62.40 19.26 -22.86
C GLY A 227 -62.53 20.72 -23.30
N TRP A 228 -62.76 21.06 -24.57
CA TRP A 228 -63.54 20.41 -25.64
C TRP A 228 -62.82 20.41 -26.98
#